data_AF-A0A0Q4Y3X8-F1
#
_entry.id   AF-A0A0Q4Y3X8-F1
#
_cell.length_a   1.000
_cell.length_b   1.000
_cell.length_c   1.000
_cell.angle_alpha   90.00
_cell.angle_beta   90.00
_cell.angle_gamma   90.00
#
_symmetry.space_group_name_H-M   'P 1'
#
loop_
_entity.id
_entity.type
_entity.pdbx_description
1 polymer ?
#
loop_
_entity_poly.entity_id
_entity_poly.type
_entity_poly.pdbx_seq_one_letter_code
_entity_poly.pdbx_strand_id
1 'polypeptide(L)'
;MLELPVHIAAAHVDQPALRYAWDEWDVHRCYRPADAALQQRLHGLTRRATLGYMLACGEWVAWRLAGLHDRDEPMEVLEAGWAAIVDRLYTFGFETDDDEWRGPVLGPLNIMMTIIVDALHSNDHREDPAVPAAWMSRLAEHVLPDTRAFRRWQESCLVRLHRVCQAPPPSAQDLFDHDARDGDPVPRELYDPNRPYDPGQATQLIARFLEPLEDSDNYFLGTPEEMLDAGFVGVPYRWPPVAARPPRTARKRG
;
A
#
# COMPACT_ATOMS: atom_id res chain seq x y z
N MET A 1 2.89 9.95 -10.16
CA MET A 1 1.88 10.45 -9.21
C MET A 1 0.62 9.62 -9.31
N LEU A 2 0.09 9.16 -8.17
CA LEU A 2 -1.12 8.35 -8.11
C LEU A 2 -2.36 9.10 -8.59
N GLU A 3 -3.13 8.46 -9.46
CA GLU A 3 -4.44 8.96 -9.89
C GLU A 3 -5.51 8.71 -8.81
N LEU A 4 -6.41 9.67 -8.59
CA LEU A 4 -7.57 9.51 -7.70
C LEU A 4 -8.45 8.34 -8.16
N PRO A 5 -8.69 7.31 -7.32
CA PRO A 5 -9.58 6.22 -7.68
C PRO A 5 -11.01 6.67 -7.94
N VAL A 6 -11.63 6.10 -8.97
CA VAL A 6 -13.01 6.41 -9.38
C VAL A 6 -14.00 6.22 -8.22
N HIS A 7 -13.83 5.18 -7.41
CA HIS A 7 -14.71 4.91 -6.27
C HIS A 7 -14.55 5.91 -5.12
N ILE A 8 -13.37 6.52 -4.94
CA ILE A 8 -13.13 7.60 -3.97
C ILE A 8 -13.70 8.90 -4.50
N ALA A 9 -13.44 9.23 -5.77
CA ALA A 9 -14.01 10.40 -6.44
C ALA A 9 -15.55 10.44 -6.34
N ALA A 10 -16.20 9.30 -6.60
CA ALA A 10 -17.66 9.17 -6.52
C ALA A 10 -18.22 9.31 -5.08
N ALA A 11 -17.37 9.21 -4.06
CA ALA A 11 -17.77 9.34 -2.66
C ALA A 11 -17.73 10.79 -2.14
N HIS A 12 -17.17 11.74 -2.91
CA HIS A 12 -17.10 13.17 -2.55
C HIS A 12 -16.55 13.40 -1.13
N VAL A 13 -15.41 12.76 -0.84
CA VAL A 13 -14.78 12.76 0.49
C VAL A 13 -13.99 14.03 0.77
N ASP A 14 -13.65 14.80 -0.26
CA ASP A 14 -12.81 16.01 -0.27
C ASP A 14 -13.46 17.27 0.33
N GLN A 15 -14.50 17.09 1.16
CA GLN A 15 -15.22 18.20 1.78
C GLN A 15 -14.29 18.99 2.74
N PRO A 16 -14.32 20.34 2.72
CA PRO A 16 -13.36 21.15 3.48
C PRO A 16 -13.57 21.10 5.00
N ALA A 17 -14.77 20.73 5.45
CA ALA A 17 -15.09 20.67 6.87
C ALA A 17 -14.63 19.34 7.50
N LEU A 18 -13.88 19.43 8.59
CA LEU A 18 -13.55 18.29 9.45
C LEU A 18 -14.73 17.95 10.36
N ARG A 19 -15.02 16.64 10.52
CA ARG A 19 -16.15 16.13 11.32
C ARG A 19 -15.73 15.18 12.44
N TYR A 20 -14.43 15.16 12.76
CA TYR A 20 -13.84 14.36 13.82
C TYR A 20 -13.00 15.24 14.73
N ALA A 21 -12.78 14.76 15.95
CA ALA A 21 -11.79 15.31 16.86
C ALA A 21 -10.45 14.62 16.66
N TRP A 22 -9.37 15.38 16.84
CA TRP A 22 -8.02 14.85 16.84
C TRP A 22 -7.34 15.25 18.14
N ASP A 23 -6.82 14.26 18.86
CA ASP A 23 -6.05 14.45 20.09
C ASP A 23 -4.69 13.78 19.91
N GLU A 24 -3.66 14.61 19.84
CA GLU A 24 -2.28 14.16 19.65
C GLU A 24 -1.76 13.36 20.84
N TRP A 25 -2.35 13.53 22.02
CA TRP A 25 -1.98 12.80 23.22
C TRP A 25 -2.65 11.42 23.29
N ASP A 26 -3.63 11.14 22.41
CA ASP A 26 -4.36 9.87 22.39
C ASP A 26 -4.75 9.44 20.96
N VAL A 27 -3.80 9.51 20.03
CA VAL A 27 -3.99 9.15 18.62
C VAL A 27 -4.44 7.69 18.46
N HIS A 28 -4.06 6.81 19.39
CA HIS A 28 -4.41 5.40 19.35
C HIS A 28 -5.92 5.15 19.38
N ARG A 29 -6.72 6.00 20.03
CA ARG A 29 -8.20 5.87 19.99
C ARG A 29 -8.79 5.96 18.59
N CYS A 30 -8.08 6.59 17.66
CA CYS A 30 -8.57 6.81 16.29
C CYS A 30 -8.45 5.55 15.41
N TYR A 31 -7.56 4.61 15.77
CA TYR A 31 -7.28 3.42 14.95
C TYR A 31 -7.14 2.11 15.72
N ARG A 32 -7.15 2.16 17.07
CA ARG A 32 -7.10 1.01 17.97
C ARG A 32 -8.34 0.95 18.88
N PRO A 33 -8.77 -0.26 19.31
CA PRO A 33 -8.27 -1.56 18.88
C PRO A 33 -8.63 -1.87 17.43
N ALA A 34 -7.87 -2.78 16.81
CA ALA A 34 -8.20 -3.29 15.49
C ALA A 34 -9.55 -4.03 15.53
N ASP A 35 -10.32 -3.94 14.44
CA ASP A 35 -11.58 -4.66 14.29
C ASP A 35 -11.31 -6.17 14.16
N ALA A 36 -11.75 -6.96 15.15
CA ALA A 36 -11.48 -8.39 15.20
C ALA A 36 -12.16 -9.17 14.05
N ALA A 37 -13.35 -8.73 13.63
CA ALA A 37 -14.06 -9.38 12.53
C ALA A 37 -13.38 -9.09 11.18
N LEU A 38 -12.91 -7.86 10.99
CA LEU A 38 -12.11 -7.52 9.81
C LEU A 38 -10.78 -8.29 9.78
N GLN A 39 -10.05 -8.34 10.89
CA GLN A 39 -8.79 -9.10 11.00
C GLN A 39 -8.99 -10.56 10.60
N GLN A 40 -10.02 -11.21 11.14
CA GLN A 40 -10.33 -12.61 10.83
C GLN A 40 -10.57 -12.83 9.33
N ARG A 41 -11.21 -11.89 8.64
CA ARG A 41 -11.38 -11.96 7.18
C ARG A 41 -10.04 -11.81 6.46
N LEU A 42 -9.23 -10.85 6.88
CA LEU A 42 -7.92 -10.59 6.28
C LEU A 42 -6.91 -11.74 6.48
N HIS A 43 -7.01 -12.51 7.57
CA HIS A 43 -6.18 -13.72 7.79
C HIS A 43 -6.38 -14.80 6.72
N GLY A 44 -7.52 -14.81 6.04
CA GLY A 44 -7.78 -15.73 4.94
C GLY A 44 -7.11 -15.35 3.62
N LEU A 45 -6.40 -14.22 3.57
CA LEU A 45 -5.78 -13.66 2.37
C LEU A 45 -4.26 -13.76 2.42
N THR A 46 -3.63 -13.78 1.25
CA THR A 46 -2.16 -13.70 1.12
C THR A 46 -1.61 -12.40 1.71
N ARG A 47 -0.37 -12.39 2.22
CA ARG A 47 0.23 -11.21 2.87
C ARG A 47 0.19 -9.97 1.97
N ARG A 48 0.57 -10.09 0.68
CA ARG A 48 0.56 -8.99 -0.29
C ARG A 48 -0.84 -8.44 -0.55
N ALA A 49 -1.85 -9.30 -0.62
CA ALA A 49 -3.24 -8.86 -0.75
C ALA A 49 -3.74 -8.08 0.48
N THR A 50 -3.30 -8.45 1.68
CA THR A 50 -3.62 -7.74 2.92
C THR A 50 -2.90 -6.40 3.00
N LEU A 51 -1.62 -6.32 2.60
CA LEU A 51 -0.89 -5.07 2.46
C LEU A 51 -1.52 -4.13 1.43
N GLY A 52 -1.91 -4.64 0.26
CA GLY A 52 -2.61 -3.81 -0.73
C GLY A 52 -3.97 -3.34 -0.25
N TYR A 53 -4.67 -4.12 0.57
CA TYR A 53 -5.90 -3.65 1.20
C TYR A 53 -5.62 -2.49 2.17
N MET A 54 -4.55 -2.59 2.97
CA MET A 54 -4.09 -1.51 3.84
C MET A 54 -3.79 -0.25 3.03
N LEU A 55 -2.98 -0.35 1.96
CA LEU A 55 -2.63 0.79 1.10
C LEU A 55 -3.88 1.41 0.45
N ALA A 56 -4.80 0.59 -0.04
CA ALA A 56 -6.07 1.08 -0.59
C ALA A 56 -6.93 1.81 0.47
N CYS A 57 -6.89 1.39 1.74
CA CYS A 57 -7.51 2.16 2.83
C CYS A 57 -6.76 3.48 3.11
N GLY A 58 -5.43 3.47 3.01
CA GLY A 58 -4.60 4.68 3.09
C GLY A 58 -4.96 5.70 2.02
N GLU A 59 -5.28 5.26 0.79
CA GLU A 59 -5.76 6.18 -0.24
C GLU A 59 -7.06 6.92 0.15
N TRP A 60 -7.99 6.26 0.85
CA TRP A 60 -9.17 6.95 1.38
C TRP A 60 -8.80 8.04 2.39
N VAL A 61 -7.78 7.82 3.21
CA VAL A 61 -7.27 8.81 4.17
C VAL A 61 -6.58 9.96 3.43
N ALA A 62 -5.64 9.66 2.53
CA ALA A 62 -4.89 10.66 1.78
C ALA A 62 -5.81 11.53 0.91
N TRP A 63 -6.67 10.94 0.09
CA TRP A 63 -7.58 11.71 -0.76
C TRP A 63 -8.66 12.47 0.01
N ARG A 64 -9.04 11.98 1.20
CA ARG A 64 -9.92 12.73 2.10
C ARG A 64 -9.27 14.05 2.54
N LEU A 65 -7.97 14.07 2.75
CA LEU A 65 -7.25 15.19 3.35
C LEU A 65 -6.43 16.02 2.34
N ALA A 66 -6.25 15.54 1.12
CA ALA A 66 -5.42 16.16 0.07
C ALA A 66 -5.75 17.64 -0.21
N GLY A 67 -7.02 18.05 -0.10
CA GLY A 67 -7.44 19.44 -0.30
C GLY A 67 -7.23 20.37 0.90
N LEU A 68 -6.66 19.86 2.00
CA LEU A 68 -6.51 20.57 3.28
C LEU A 68 -5.04 20.85 3.66
N HIS A 69 -4.10 20.44 2.81
CA HIS A 69 -2.66 20.65 2.96
C HIS A 69 -2.00 20.79 1.58
N ASP A 70 -0.71 21.14 1.58
CA ASP A 70 0.15 21.29 0.40
C ASP A 70 1.31 20.29 0.35
N ARG A 71 1.25 19.28 1.23
CA ARG A 71 2.21 18.16 1.31
C ARG A 71 1.99 17.10 0.22
N ASP A 72 3.05 16.75 -0.50
CA ASP A 72 3.06 15.69 -1.53
C ASP A 72 3.35 14.31 -0.92
N GLU A 73 4.07 14.30 0.21
CA GLU A 73 4.60 13.12 0.89
C GLU A 73 3.57 12.01 1.09
N PRO A 74 2.31 12.28 1.52
CA PRO A 74 1.34 11.21 1.74
C PRO A 74 0.99 10.42 0.48
N MET A 75 0.97 11.09 -0.69
CA MET A 75 0.70 10.43 -1.97
C MET A 75 1.93 9.71 -2.50
N GLU A 76 3.11 10.29 -2.30
CA GLU A 76 4.39 9.68 -2.69
C GLU A 76 4.66 8.39 -1.90
N VAL A 77 4.37 8.37 -0.60
CA VAL A 77 4.46 7.18 0.26
C VAL A 77 3.49 6.08 -0.18
N LEU A 78 2.26 6.44 -0.57
CA LEU A 78 1.30 5.48 -1.10
C LEU A 78 1.79 4.90 -2.45
N GLU A 79 2.38 5.72 -3.31
CA GLU A 79 2.93 5.28 -4.61
C GLU A 79 4.09 4.31 -4.41
N ALA A 80 5.03 4.65 -3.52
CA ALA A 80 6.13 3.78 -3.14
C ALA A 80 5.64 2.49 -2.48
N GLY A 81 4.61 2.57 -1.62
CA GLY A 81 3.99 1.40 -1.00
C GLY A 81 3.36 0.44 -2.00
N TRP A 82 2.70 0.94 -3.05
CA TRP A 82 2.19 0.09 -4.12
C TRP A 82 3.31 -0.59 -4.92
N ALA A 83 4.44 0.07 -5.12
CA ALA A 83 5.61 -0.56 -5.73
C ALA A 83 6.21 -1.63 -4.78
N ALA A 84 6.25 -1.35 -3.48
CA ALA A 84 6.76 -2.22 -2.43
C ALA A 84 6.01 -3.56 -2.29
N ILE A 85 4.73 -3.59 -2.66
CA ILE A 85 3.96 -4.85 -2.76
C ILE A 85 4.60 -5.81 -3.76
N VAL A 86 5.15 -5.29 -4.86
CA VAL A 86 5.82 -6.11 -5.88
C VAL A 86 7.13 -6.63 -5.32
N ASP A 87 7.97 -5.72 -4.82
CA ASP A 87 9.23 -6.04 -4.16
C ASP A 87 9.53 -4.99 -3.09
N ARG A 88 9.83 -5.41 -1.86
CA ARG A 88 10.09 -4.50 -0.74
C ARG A 88 11.23 -3.51 -1.01
N LEU A 89 12.16 -3.83 -1.92
CA LEU A 89 13.29 -2.97 -2.24
C LEU A 89 12.89 -1.73 -3.06
N TYR A 90 11.66 -1.63 -3.55
CA TYR A 90 11.16 -0.42 -4.20
C TYR A 90 11.00 0.79 -3.26
N THR A 91 11.08 0.59 -1.95
CA THR A 91 10.93 1.66 -0.96
C THR A 91 11.96 1.48 0.15
N PHE A 92 12.30 2.57 0.84
CA PHE A 92 13.12 2.54 2.04
C PHE A 92 12.34 3.05 3.25
N GLY A 93 12.75 2.59 4.43
CA GLY A 93 12.17 3.07 5.69
C GLY A 93 12.50 4.54 5.90
N PHE A 94 11.52 5.30 6.39
CA PHE A 94 11.68 6.69 6.77
C PHE A 94 10.93 6.96 8.06
N GLU A 95 11.27 8.07 8.70
CA GLU A 95 10.57 8.58 9.87
C GLU A 95 10.17 10.02 9.57
N THR A 96 8.99 10.40 10.05
CA THR A 96 8.46 11.76 9.99
C THR A 96 8.79 12.50 11.28
N ASP A 97 8.91 13.82 11.20
CA ASP A 97 9.01 14.66 12.40
C ASP A 97 7.60 14.86 13.00
N ASP A 98 7.35 14.26 14.16
CA ASP A 98 6.09 14.36 14.88
C ASP A 98 5.69 15.81 15.19
N ASP A 99 6.64 16.74 15.31
CA ASP A 99 6.33 18.15 15.55
C ASP A 99 5.86 18.89 14.28
N GLU A 100 6.30 18.45 13.11
CA GLU A 100 5.86 18.97 11.81
C GLU A 100 4.52 18.36 11.38
N TRP A 101 4.29 17.10 11.74
CA TRP A 101 3.13 16.31 11.33
C TRP A 101 2.01 16.28 12.37
N ARG A 102 1.65 17.47 12.86
CA ARG A 102 0.66 17.69 13.93
C ARG A 102 -0.71 18.16 13.43
N GLY A 103 -1.67 18.16 14.34
CA GLY A 103 -2.99 18.73 14.14
C GLY A 103 -3.96 17.79 13.41
N PRO A 104 -5.20 18.25 13.21
CA PRO A 104 -6.28 17.37 12.78
C PRO A 104 -6.18 16.95 11.31
N VAL A 105 -5.27 17.53 10.51
CA VAL A 105 -5.05 17.15 9.10
C VAL A 105 -3.75 16.35 8.95
N LEU A 106 -2.61 16.92 9.35
CA LEU A 106 -1.32 16.24 9.18
C LEU A 106 -1.14 15.08 10.15
N GLY A 107 -1.73 15.13 11.35
CA GLY A 107 -1.66 14.03 12.32
C GLY A 107 -2.20 12.70 11.77
N PRO A 108 -3.44 12.61 11.24
CA PRO A 108 -3.92 11.39 10.60
C PRO A 108 -3.05 10.92 9.43
N LEU A 109 -2.49 11.83 8.62
CA LEU A 109 -1.59 11.48 7.52
C LEU A 109 -0.27 10.93 8.04
N ASN A 110 0.24 11.46 9.15
CA ASN A 110 1.40 10.92 9.85
C ASN A 110 1.16 9.46 10.22
N ILE A 111 0.07 9.19 10.94
CA ILE A 111 -0.29 7.84 11.37
C ILE A 111 -0.48 6.91 10.18
N MET A 112 -1.08 7.40 9.08
CA MET A 112 -1.20 6.63 7.84
C MET A 112 0.18 6.22 7.31
N MET A 113 1.11 7.16 7.16
CA MET A 113 2.45 6.89 6.66
C MET A 113 3.24 5.97 7.60
N THR A 114 3.19 6.18 8.93
CA THR A 114 3.81 5.30 9.92
C THR A 114 3.29 3.86 9.81
N ILE A 115 1.96 3.67 9.72
CA ILE A 115 1.38 2.32 9.55
C ILE A 115 1.89 1.65 8.27
N ILE A 116 2.01 2.41 7.17
CA ILE A 116 2.52 1.89 5.89
C ILE A 116 3.99 1.46 6.03
N VAL A 117 4.85 2.35 6.52
CA VAL A 117 6.29 2.10 6.69
C VAL A 117 6.52 0.89 7.60
N ASP A 118 5.90 0.87 8.78
CA ASP A 118 6.05 -0.22 9.74
C ASP A 118 5.63 -1.56 9.12
N ALA A 119 4.49 -1.60 8.43
CA ALA A 119 3.96 -2.84 7.85
C ALA A 119 4.77 -3.38 6.66
N LEU A 120 5.42 -2.48 5.90
CA LEU A 120 6.27 -2.83 4.75
C LEU A 120 7.70 -3.18 5.16
N HIS A 121 8.24 -2.52 6.19
CA HIS A 121 9.63 -2.68 6.63
C HIS A 121 9.80 -3.54 7.88
N SER A 122 8.70 -4.07 8.43
CA SER A 122 8.79 -5.05 9.51
C SER A 122 9.66 -6.24 9.08
N ASN A 123 10.79 -6.39 9.78
CA ASN A 123 11.73 -7.49 9.58
C ASN A 123 11.19 -8.83 10.09
N ASP A 124 10.08 -8.82 10.84
CA ASP A 124 9.46 -10.03 11.34
C ASP A 124 8.35 -10.49 10.37
N HIS A 125 8.67 -11.46 9.51
CA HIS A 125 7.69 -12.13 8.66
C HIS A 125 6.58 -12.87 9.45
N ARG A 126 6.64 -12.89 10.78
CA ARG A 126 5.57 -13.38 11.66
C ARG A 126 4.59 -12.29 12.07
N GLU A 127 4.91 -11.03 11.83
CA GLU A 127 3.95 -9.97 12.06
C GLU A 127 2.75 -10.14 11.13
N ASP A 128 1.59 -10.07 11.74
CA ASP A 128 0.32 -10.30 11.09
C ASP A 128 -0.12 -9.04 10.33
N PRO A 129 -0.13 -9.04 8.98
CA PRO A 129 -0.49 -7.86 8.20
C PRO A 129 -1.96 -7.46 8.39
N ALA A 130 -2.81 -8.34 8.95
CA ALA A 130 -4.21 -8.02 9.20
C ALA A 130 -4.37 -6.94 10.28
N VAL A 131 -3.44 -6.85 11.23
CA VAL A 131 -3.46 -5.85 12.31
C VAL A 131 -3.29 -4.42 11.75
N PRO A 132 -2.18 -4.07 11.07
CA PRO A 132 -2.02 -2.73 10.49
C PRO A 132 -3.07 -2.41 9.43
N ALA A 133 -3.52 -3.41 8.66
CA ALA A 133 -4.63 -3.24 7.72
C ALA A 133 -5.96 -2.85 8.40
N ALA A 134 -6.29 -3.49 9.52
CA ALA A 134 -7.47 -3.14 10.31
C ALA A 134 -7.33 -1.79 11.01
N TRP A 135 -6.13 -1.43 11.46
CA TRP A 135 -5.82 -0.08 11.96
C TRP A 135 -6.05 0.98 10.89
N MET A 136 -5.50 0.79 9.69
CA MET A 136 -5.69 1.71 8.57
C MET A 136 -7.16 1.86 8.18
N SER A 137 -7.92 0.76 8.17
CA SER A 137 -9.36 0.81 7.94
C SER A 137 -10.10 1.62 9.00
N ARG A 138 -9.70 1.53 10.28
CA ARG A 138 -10.30 2.32 11.36
C ARG A 138 -9.95 3.79 11.25
N LEU A 139 -8.70 4.10 10.91
CA LEU A 139 -8.26 5.46 10.63
C LEU A 139 -9.07 6.09 9.48
N ALA A 140 -9.30 5.36 8.39
CA ALA A 140 -10.16 5.79 7.31
C ALA A 140 -11.58 6.11 7.79
N GLU A 141 -12.21 5.22 8.58
CA GLU A 141 -13.54 5.49 9.14
C GLU A 141 -13.57 6.74 10.05
N HIS A 142 -12.48 7.03 10.76
CA HIS A 142 -12.37 8.18 11.65
C HIS A 142 -12.31 9.51 10.88
N VAL A 143 -11.54 9.57 9.79
CA VAL A 143 -11.32 10.83 9.05
C VAL A 143 -12.43 11.14 8.03
N LEU A 144 -13.15 10.12 7.58
CA LEU A 144 -14.19 10.27 6.56
C LEU A 144 -15.44 10.97 7.12
N PRO A 145 -16.05 11.92 6.39
CA PRO A 145 -17.23 12.64 6.85
C PRO A 145 -18.50 11.77 6.80
N ASP A 146 -18.47 10.70 5.99
CA ASP A 146 -19.51 9.68 5.84
C ASP A 146 -18.84 8.34 5.46
N THR A 147 -19.06 7.30 6.24
CA THR A 147 -18.42 5.99 6.06
C THR A 147 -19.23 5.04 5.17
N ARG A 148 -20.43 5.42 4.71
CA ARG A 148 -21.30 4.52 3.92
C ARG A 148 -20.69 4.10 2.59
N ALA A 149 -20.01 5.02 1.89
CA ALA A 149 -19.34 4.69 0.63
C ALA A 149 -18.13 3.78 0.88
N PHE A 150 -17.29 4.12 1.86
CA PHE A 150 -16.15 3.34 2.28
C PHE A 150 -16.52 1.91 2.69
N ARG A 151 -17.54 1.72 3.55
CA ARG A 151 -17.98 0.39 3.98
C ARG A 151 -18.52 -0.48 2.84
N ARG A 152 -19.26 0.12 1.89
CA ARG A 152 -19.71 -0.60 0.68
C ARG A 152 -18.54 -1.00 -0.21
N TRP A 153 -17.57 -0.11 -0.38
CA TRP A 153 -16.32 -0.40 -1.09
C TRP A 153 -15.56 -1.53 -0.40
N GLN A 154 -15.35 -1.43 0.92
CA GLN A 154 -14.65 -2.43 1.73
C GLN A 154 -15.27 -3.82 1.57
N GLU A 155 -16.60 -3.94 1.71
CA GLU A 155 -17.27 -5.23 1.56
C GLU A 155 -17.06 -5.82 0.16
N SER A 156 -17.22 -4.98 -0.87
CA SER A 156 -17.04 -5.39 -2.26
C SER A 156 -15.59 -5.84 -2.54
N CYS A 157 -14.62 -5.13 -1.98
CA CYS A 157 -13.20 -5.48 -2.07
C CYS A 157 -12.90 -6.81 -1.37
N LEU A 158 -13.35 -6.99 -0.13
CA LEU A 158 -13.10 -8.23 0.64
C LEU A 158 -13.72 -9.45 -0.04
N VAL A 159 -14.94 -9.34 -0.56
CA VAL A 159 -15.59 -10.42 -1.36
C VAL A 159 -14.72 -10.79 -2.57
N ARG A 160 -14.19 -9.80 -3.28
CA ARG A 160 -13.31 -10.02 -4.44
C ARG A 160 -11.99 -10.66 -4.02
N LEU A 161 -11.32 -10.13 -3.01
CA LEU A 161 -10.02 -10.63 -2.53
C LEU A 161 -10.14 -12.09 -2.09
N HIS A 162 -11.20 -12.46 -1.35
CA HIS A 162 -11.44 -13.85 -0.97
C HIS A 162 -11.68 -14.79 -2.15
N ARG A 163 -11.99 -14.29 -3.35
CA ARG A 163 -12.14 -15.12 -4.54
C ARG A 163 -10.80 -15.35 -5.25
N VAL A 164 -9.86 -14.40 -5.20
CA VAL A 164 -8.68 -14.40 -6.07
C VAL A 164 -7.34 -14.40 -5.34
N CYS A 165 -7.30 -14.09 -4.03
CA CYS A 165 -6.07 -13.96 -3.24
C CYS A 165 -6.13 -14.77 -1.93
N GLN A 166 -6.67 -16.00 -1.98
CA GLN A 166 -6.76 -16.86 -0.80
C GLN A 166 -5.36 -17.30 -0.36
N ALA A 167 -5.07 -17.19 0.93
CA ALA A 167 -3.87 -17.80 1.49
C ALA A 167 -3.98 -19.33 1.48
N PRO A 168 -2.87 -20.06 1.28
CA PRO A 168 -2.85 -21.49 1.50
C PRO A 168 -3.21 -21.81 2.97
N PRO A 169 -3.89 -22.95 3.24
CA PRO A 169 -4.23 -23.32 4.61
C PRO A 169 -2.96 -23.48 5.46
N PRO A 170 -3.02 -23.23 6.78
CA PRO A 170 -1.84 -23.31 7.65
C PRO A 170 -1.08 -24.65 7.56
N SER A 171 -1.79 -25.75 7.30
CA SER A 171 -1.20 -27.09 7.13
C SER A 171 -0.38 -27.26 5.85
N ALA A 172 -0.51 -26.35 4.88
CA ALA A 172 0.21 -26.35 3.60
C ALA A 172 1.27 -25.24 3.53
N GLN A 173 1.42 -24.44 4.58
CA GLN A 173 2.45 -23.41 4.66
C GLN A 173 3.76 -24.05 5.14
N ASP A 174 4.78 -24.05 4.29
CA ASP A 174 6.14 -24.28 4.77
C ASP A 174 6.56 -23.05 5.59
N LEU A 175 6.94 -23.26 6.84
CA LEU A 175 7.35 -22.21 7.76
C LEU A 175 8.63 -21.48 7.30
N PHE A 176 9.38 -22.08 6.37
CA PHE A 176 10.62 -21.54 5.80
C PHE A 176 10.45 -21.02 4.37
N ASP A 177 9.31 -21.26 3.72
CA ASP A 177 8.99 -20.72 2.39
C ASP A 177 8.22 -19.40 2.55
N HIS A 178 8.98 -18.32 2.69
CA HIS A 178 8.43 -16.97 2.86
C HIS A 178 7.67 -16.51 1.61
N ASP A 179 8.14 -16.87 0.41
CA ASP A 179 7.54 -16.46 -0.86
C ASP A 179 6.14 -17.04 -1.03
N ALA A 180 5.93 -18.31 -0.65
CA ALA A 180 4.63 -18.96 -0.71
C ALA A 180 3.59 -18.34 0.24
N ARG A 181 4.03 -17.75 1.37
CA ARG A 181 3.14 -17.09 2.35
C ARG A 181 2.75 -15.68 1.92
N ASP A 182 3.62 -15.01 1.18
CA ASP A 182 3.39 -13.65 0.71
C ASP A 182 2.36 -13.56 -0.41
N GLY A 183 2.28 -14.62 -1.23
CA GLY A 183 1.41 -14.71 -2.40
C GLY A 183 1.95 -13.91 -3.59
N ASP A 184 1.25 -13.96 -4.72
CA ASP A 184 1.65 -13.20 -5.91
C ASP A 184 1.48 -11.68 -5.69
N PRO A 185 2.32 -10.84 -6.34
CA PRO A 185 2.10 -9.41 -6.42
C PRO A 185 0.69 -9.05 -6.89
N VAL A 186 0.07 -8.09 -6.20
CA VAL A 186 -1.30 -7.65 -6.49
C VAL A 186 -1.29 -6.24 -7.10
N PRO A 187 -2.00 -6.00 -8.21
CA PRO A 187 -2.13 -4.67 -8.78
C PRO A 187 -3.12 -3.81 -7.99
N ARG A 188 -2.92 -2.49 -7.99
CA ARG A 188 -3.83 -1.51 -7.38
C ARG A 188 -5.28 -1.63 -7.88
N GLU A 189 -5.48 -1.94 -9.17
CA GLU A 189 -6.82 -2.10 -9.77
C GLU A 189 -7.63 -3.27 -9.20
N LEU A 190 -6.99 -4.23 -8.52
CA LEU A 190 -7.69 -5.30 -7.80
C LEU A 190 -8.69 -4.71 -6.78
N TYR A 191 -8.36 -3.57 -6.18
CA TYR A 191 -9.12 -2.89 -5.14
C TYR A 191 -10.15 -1.87 -5.66
N ASP A 192 -10.38 -1.83 -6.98
CA ASP A 192 -11.46 -1.02 -7.58
C ASP A 192 -12.69 -1.88 -7.90
N PRO A 193 -13.73 -1.92 -7.04
CA PRO A 193 -14.90 -2.75 -7.25
C PRO A 193 -15.68 -2.40 -8.52
N ASN A 194 -15.51 -1.19 -9.06
CA ASN A 194 -16.21 -0.73 -10.26
C ASN A 194 -15.55 -1.21 -11.57
N ARG A 195 -14.33 -1.77 -11.50
CA ARG A 195 -13.65 -2.37 -12.64
C ARG A 195 -13.72 -3.89 -12.53
N PRO A 196 -14.15 -4.62 -13.58
CA PRO A 196 -13.95 -6.05 -13.65
C PRO A 196 -12.45 -6.36 -13.51
N TYR A 197 -12.13 -7.40 -12.74
CA TYR A 197 -10.75 -7.84 -12.55
C TYR A 197 -10.58 -9.29 -13.03
N ASP A 198 -9.60 -9.49 -13.89
CA ASP A 198 -9.13 -10.81 -14.33
C ASP A 198 -7.70 -11.01 -13.80
N PRO A 199 -7.44 -12.06 -12.97
CA PRO A 199 -6.08 -12.39 -12.52
C PRO A 199 -5.06 -12.54 -13.66
N GLY A 200 -5.48 -12.93 -14.87
CA GLY A 200 -4.61 -13.00 -16.04
C GLY A 200 -4.02 -11.65 -16.48
N GLN A 201 -4.60 -10.53 -16.03
CA GLN A 201 -4.12 -9.18 -16.34
C GLN A 201 -3.09 -8.66 -15.32
N ALA A 202 -2.89 -9.33 -14.18
CA ALA A 202 -2.07 -8.85 -13.07
C ALA A 202 -0.68 -8.38 -13.54
N THR A 203 0.02 -9.20 -14.32
CA THR A 203 1.35 -8.89 -14.85
C THR A 203 1.38 -7.61 -15.70
N GLN A 204 0.35 -7.36 -16.51
CA GLN A 204 0.29 -6.15 -17.33
C GLN A 204 -0.01 -4.91 -16.49
N LEU A 205 -0.89 -5.03 -15.50
CA LEU A 205 -1.30 -3.94 -14.61
C LEU A 205 -0.11 -3.45 -13.76
N ILE A 206 0.42 -4.36 -12.93
CA ILE A 206 1.85 -4.73 -12.93
C ILE A 206 2.86 -3.74 -13.52
N ALA A 207 3.36 -4.16 -14.68
CA ALA A 207 4.35 -3.47 -15.47
C ALA A 207 3.97 -2.03 -15.78
N ARG A 208 2.69 -1.78 -16.12
CA ARG A 208 2.21 -0.44 -16.44
C ARG A 208 2.28 0.52 -15.26
N PHE A 209 2.06 0.03 -14.04
CA PHE A 209 2.21 0.84 -12.83
C PHE A 209 3.67 1.18 -12.56
N LEU A 210 4.58 0.21 -12.71
CA LEU A 210 6.01 0.39 -12.40
C LEU A 210 6.80 1.18 -13.45
N GLU A 211 6.48 1.03 -14.73
CA GLU A 211 7.23 1.65 -15.83
C GLU A 211 7.47 3.16 -15.66
N PRO A 212 6.47 4.00 -15.34
CA PRO A 212 6.69 5.43 -15.15
C PRO A 212 7.42 5.79 -13.85
N LEU A 213 7.61 4.84 -12.92
CA LEU A 213 8.24 5.12 -11.63
C LEU A 213 9.77 5.17 -11.70
N GLU A 214 10.39 4.62 -12.75
CA GLU A 214 11.84 4.64 -12.94
C GLU A 214 12.41 6.06 -13.04
N ASP A 215 11.66 6.96 -13.68
CA ASP A 215 12.02 8.37 -13.89
C ASP A 215 11.22 9.31 -12.96
N SER A 216 10.65 8.78 -11.86
CA SER A 216 9.86 9.56 -10.91
C SER A 216 10.76 10.36 -9.95
N ASP A 217 10.33 11.57 -9.59
CA ASP A 217 10.96 12.40 -8.56
C ASP A 217 10.52 12.02 -7.13
N ASN A 218 9.75 10.94 -6.96
CA ASN A 218 9.24 10.48 -5.68
C ASN A 218 10.38 10.05 -4.74
N TYR A 219 10.56 10.81 -3.66
CA TYR A 219 11.67 10.65 -2.70
C TYR A 219 11.66 9.31 -1.95
N PHE A 220 10.52 8.63 -1.85
CA PHE A 220 10.37 7.38 -1.11
C PHE A 220 10.65 6.14 -1.95
N LEU A 221 10.81 6.30 -3.26
CA LEU A 221 11.17 5.22 -4.17
C LEU A 221 12.67 4.93 -4.13
N GLY A 222 13.02 3.65 -4.16
CA GLY A 222 14.42 3.25 -4.25
C GLY A 222 14.98 3.50 -5.65
N THR A 223 16.15 4.11 -5.74
CA THR A 223 16.79 4.28 -7.06
C THR A 223 17.21 2.91 -7.62
N PRO A 224 17.32 2.74 -8.95
CA PRO A 224 17.79 1.50 -9.54
C PRO A 224 19.16 1.04 -9.00
N GLU A 225 20.06 1.97 -8.69
CA GLU A 225 21.38 1.68 -8.11
C GLU A 225 21.24 1.12 -6.69
N GLU A 226 20.50 1.80 -5.81
CA GLU A 226 20.30 1.34 -4.42
C GLU A 226 19.59 -0.01 -4.36
N MET A 227 18.61 -0.24 -5.25
CA MET A 227 17.91 -1.52 -5.34
C MET A 227 18.87 -2.66 -5.73
N LEU A 228 19.70 -2.45 -6.76
CA LEU A 228 20.67 -3.45 -7.21
C LEU A 228 21.73 -3.72 -6.14
N ASP A 229 22.21 -2.69 -5.45
CA ASP A 229 23.16 -2.81 -4.34
C ASP A 229 22.55 -3.56 -3.15
N ALA A 230 21.24 -3.40 -2.90
CA ALA A 230 20.48 -4.15 -1.91
C ALA A 230 20.12 -5.59 -2.34
N GLY A 231 20.54 -6.02 -3.54
CA GLY A 231 20.39 -7.39 -4.02
C GLY A 231 19.13 -7.64 -4.84
N PHE A 232 18.49 -6.61 -5.39
CA PHE A 232 17.35 -6.76 -6.30
C PHE A 232 17.70 -7.63 -7.51
N VAL A 233 16.80 -8.56 -7.86
CA VAL A 233 17.00 -9.50 -8.98
C VAL A 233 16.25 -9.03 -10.22
N GLY A 234 16.99 -8.69 -11.28
CA GLY A 234 16.42 -8.32 -12.58
C GLY A 234 16.75 -6.89 -12.97
N VAL A 235 15.79 -6.22 -13.61
CA VAL A 235 15.87 -4.78 -13.94
C VAL A 235 14.84 -4.06 -13.08
N PRO A 236 15.25 -3.13 -12.19
CA PRO A 236 14.33 -2.30 -11.41
C PRO A 236 13.23 -1.68 -12.29
N TYR A 237 12.02 -1.57 -11.75
CA TYR A 237 10.84 -0.99 -12.43
C TYR A 237 10.42 -1.70 -13.72
N ARG A 238 10.78 -2.98 -13.89
CA ARG A 238 10.31 -3.84 -14.99
C ARG A 238 9.67 -5.12 -14.46
N TRP A 239 8.48 -5.43 -14.99
CA TRP A 239 7.71 -6.60 -14.59
C TRP A 239 7.16 -7.37 -15.81
N PRO A 240 7.18 -8.73 -15.82
CA PRO A 240 7.83 -9.61 -14.84
C PRO A 240 9.35 -9.37 -14.82
N PRO A 241 10.09 -9.85 -13.79
CA PRO A 241 11.53 -9.62 -13.73
C PRO A 241 12.20 -10.14 -15.00
N VAL A 242 12.74 -9.24 -15.80
CA VAL A 242 13.51 -9.59 -16.99
C VAL A 242 14.97 -9.68 -16.56
N ALA A 243 15.68 -10.72 -17.02
CA ALA A 243 17.11 -10.83 -16.75
C ALA A 243 17.85 -9.57 -17.25
N ALA A 244 18.65 -8.97 -16.37
CA ALA A 244 19.45 -7.80 -16.74
C ALA A 244 20.37 -8.15 -17.92
N ARG A 245 20.39 -7.31 -18.97
CA ARG A 245 21.33 -7.52 -20.08
C ARG A 245 22.74 -7.36 -19.53
N PRO A 246 23.68 -8.29 -19.81
CA PRO A 246 25.06 -8.12 -19.39
C PRO A 246 25.62 -6.81 -19.98
N PRO A 247 26.47 -6.08 -19.24
CA PRO A 247 27.05 -4.84 -19.74
C PRO A 247 27.73 -5.10 -21.08
N ARG A 248 27.43 -4.29 -22.10
CA ARG A 248 28.10 -4.37 -23.41
C ARG A 248 29.58 -4.14 -23.15
N THR A 249 30.36 -5.22 -23.16
CA THR A 249 31.81 -5.14 -23.11
C THR A 249 32.24 -4.23 -24.24
N ALA A 250 32.83 -3.08 -23.89
CA ALA A 250 33.41 -2.18 -24.86
C ALA A 250 34.43 -2.98 -25.66
N ARG A 251 34.11 -3.27 -26.93
CA ARG A 251 35.09 -3.82 -27.87
C ARG A 251 36.24 -2.83 -27.92
N LYS A 252 37.34 -3.14 -27.23
CA LYS A 252 38.63 -2.51 -27.47
C LYS A 252 38.90 -2.68 -28.97
N ARG A 253 38.78 -1.59 -29.74
CA ARG A 253 39.29 -1.54 -31.10
C ARG A 253 40.80 -1.66 -30.97
N GLY A 254 41.34 -2.80 -31.40
CA GLY A 254 42.76 -2.96 -31.69
C GLY A 254 43.12 -2.25 -32.99
#